data_AF-U4VDM7-F1
#
_entry.id   AF-U4VDM7-F1
#
_cell.length_a   1.000
_cell.length_b   1.000
_cell.length_c   1.000
_cell.angle_alpha   90.00
_cell.angle_beta   90.00
_cell.angle_gamma   90.00
#
_symmetry.space_group_name_H-M   'P 1'
#
loop_
_entity.id
_entity.type
_entity.pdbx_description
1 polymer ?
#
loop_
_entity_poly.entity_id
_entity_poly.type
_entity_poly.pdbx_seq_one_letter_code
_entity_poly.pdbx_strand_id
1 'polypeptide(L)' 'MASRLVLRIQERYAKLTAGEQKIAQLVLEREDDILIHSATEIAEMAGVSKATTARFFQHLAMPISTK' A
#
# COMPACT_ATOMS: atom_id res chain seq x y z
N MET A 1 14.76 -8.15 6.78
CA MET A 1 13.68 -9.17 6.91
C MET A 1 12.46 -8.59 6.21
N ALA A 2 11.87 -9.29 5.24
CA ALA A 2 10.68 -8.77 4.57
C ALA A 2 9.52 -8.66 5.57
N SER A 3 8.95 -7.47 5.69
CA SER A 3 7.78 -7.19 6.50
C SER A 3 6.59 -8.02 6.04
N ARG A 4 5.68 -8.30 6.97
CA ARG A 4 4.43 -9.00 6.67
C ARG A 4 3.57 -8.27 5.61
N LEU A 5 3.78 -6.96 5.46
CA LEU A 5 3.15 -6.16 4.41
C LEU A 5 3.69 -6.52 3.03
N VAL A 6 5.03 -6.58 2.87
CA VAL A 6 5.69 -6.91 1.60
C VAL A 6 5.30 -8.31 1.10
N LEU A 7 5.26 -9.30 1.99
CA LEU A 7 4.82 -10.65 1.63
C LEU A 7 3.38 -10.66 1.10
N ARG A 8 2.46 -9.95 1.75
CA ARG A 8 1.06 -9.84 1.30
C ARG A 8 0.93 -9.12 -0.03
N ILE A 9 1.79 -8.13 -0.30
CA ILE A 9 1.83 -7.43 -1.58
C ILE A 9 2.25 -8.40 -2.67
N GLN A 10 3.34 -9.13 -2.48
CA GLN A 10 3.87 -10.06 -3.46
C GLN A 10 2.85 -11.16 -3.82
N GLU A 11 2.16 -11.73 -2.82
CA GLU A 11 1.12 -12.75 -3.02
C GLU A 11 -0.08 -12.25 -3.84
N ARG A 12 -0.39 -10.95 -3.77
CA ARG A 12 -1.59 -10.35 -4.37
C ARG A 12 -1.30 -9.43 -5.54
N TYR A 13 -0.04 -9.18 -5.86
CA TYR A 13 0.40 -8.16 -6.82
C TYR A 13 -0.28 -8.31 -8.19
N ALA A 14 -0.41 -9.55 -8.68
CA ALA A 14 -1.06 -9.86 -9.95
C ALA A 14 -2.58 -9.59 -9.96
N LYS A 15 -3.21 -9.46 -8.79
CA LYS A 15 -4.65 -9.17 -8.63
C LYS A 15 -4.93 -7.69 -8.34
N LEU A 16 -3.89 -6.89 -8.13
CA LEU A 16 -4.00 -5.46 -7.88
C LEU A 16 -4.36 -4.73 -9.17
N THR A 17 -5.19 -3.69 -9.06
CA THR A 17 -5.41 -2.74 -10.15
C THR A 17 -4.13 -1.96 -10.47
N ALA A 18 -4.04 -1.34 -11.64
CA ALA A 18 -2.86 -0.55 -12.02
C ALA A 18 -2.51 0.57 -11.01
N GLY A 19 -3.51 1.18 -10.36
CA GLY A 19 -3.29 2.17 -9.31
C GLY A 19 -2.72 1.54 -8.03
N GLU A 20 -3.23 0.38 -7.63
CA GLU A 20 -2.74 -0.37 -6.48
C GLU A 20 -1.34 -0.94 -6.70
N GLN A 21 -1.02 -1.36 -7.93
CA GLN A 21 0.32 -1.81 -8.31
C GLN A 21 1.38 -0.71 -8.16
N LYS A 22 1.03 0.55 -8.45
CA LYS A 22 1.93 1.69 -8.21
C LYS A 22 2.23 1.88 -6.72
N ILE A 23 1.22 1.77 -5.87
CA ILE A 23 1.40 1.85 -4.42
C ILE A 23 2.25 0.68 -3.93
N ALA A 24 1.93 -0.54 -4.38
CA ALA A 24 2.68 -1.74 -4.05
C ALA A 24 4.14 -1.65 -4.47
N GLN A 25 4.41 -1.13 -5.68
CA GLN A 25 5.77 -0.93 -6.18
C GLN A 25 6.52 0.08 -5.31
N LEU A 26 5.90 1.21 -4.95
CA LEU A 26 6.50 2.20 -4.06
C LEU A 26 6.83 1.61 -2.67
N VAL A 27 5.92 0.80 -2.12
CA VAL A 27 6.13 0.10 -0.84
C VAL A 27 7.30 -0.90 -0.93
N LEU A 28 7.41 -1.64 -2.05
CA LEU A 28 8.50 -2.60 -2.27
C LEU A 28 9.85 -1.91 -2.49
N GLU A 29 9.85 -0.76 -3.17
CA GLU A 29 11.07 0.02 -3.43
C GLU A 29 11.56 0.76 -2.19
N ARG A 30 10.68 1.07 -1.23
CA ARG A 30 10.96 1.89 -0.04
C ARG A 30 10.44 1.25 1.23
N GLU A 31 10.65 -0.05 1.41
CA GLU A 31 10.06 -0.83 2.51
C GLU A 31 10.33 -0.22 3.90
N ASP A 32 11.54 0.28 4.14
CA ASP A 32 11.95 0.82 5.44
C ASP A 32 11.36 2.22 5.73
N ASP A 33 11.13 3.03 4.68
CA ASP A 33 10.59 4.39 4.80
C ASP A 33 9.06 4.42 4.73
N ILE A 34 8.43 3.49 4.01
CA ILE A 34 6.98 3.57 3.77
C ILE A 34 6.16 3.31 5.05
N LEU A 35 6.76 2.65 6.04
CA LEU A 35 6.12 2.33 7.33
C LEU A 35 5.97 3.55 8.24
N ILE A 36 6.72 4.63 7.99
CA ILE A 36 6.62 5.90 8.74
C ILE A 36 5.75 6.94 8.04
N HIS A 37 5.36 6.70 6.78
CA HIS A 37 4.48 7.58 6.02
C HIS A 37 3.01 7.25 6.21
N SER A 38 2.17 8.29 6.29
CA SER A 38 0.73 8.16 6.30
C SER A 38 0.20 7.69 4.94
N ALA A 39 -0.99 7.09 4.93
CA ALA A 39 -1.66 6.68 3.68
C ALA A 39 -1.87 7.86 2.70
N THR A 40 -1.96 9.09 3.20
CA THR A 40 -2.09 10.29 2.37
C THR A 40 -0.78 10.63 1.67
N GLU A 41 0.34 10.63 2.39
CA GLU A 41 1.67 10.89 1.83
C GLU A 41 2.05 9.81 0.81
N ILE A 42 1.71 8.55 1.09
CA ILE A 42 1.90 7.45 0.15
C ILE A 42 1.08 7.66 -1.13
N ALA A 43 -0.14 8.18 -1.03
CA ALA A 43 -0.97 8.47 -2.20
C ALA A 43 -0.33 9.56 -3.09
N GLU A 44 0.17 10.62 -2.46
CA GLU A 44 0.86 11.72 -3.14
C GLU A 44 2.15 11.24 -3.81
N MET A 45 2.96 10.47 -3.09
CA MET A 45 4.21 9.89 -3.62
C MET A 45 3.96 8.91 -4.78
N ALA A 46 2.93 8.07 -4.70
CA ALA A 46 2.59 7.11 -5.76
C ALA A 46 1.82 7.76 -6.93
N GLY A 47 1.44 9.04 -6.82
CA GLY A 47 0.67 9.75 -7.84
C GLY A 47 -0.72 9.15 -8.07
N VAL A 48 -1.36 8.67 -7.00
CA VAL A 48 -2.69 8.02 -7.04
C VAL A 48 -3.68 8.76 -6.15
N SER A 49 -4.96 8.50 -6.36
CA SER A 49 -6.01 9.12 -5.54
C SER A 49 -5.99 8.57 -4.10
N LYS A 50 -6.38 9.41 -3.13
CA LYS A 50 -6.57 9.00 -1.73
C LYS A 50 -7.53 7.80 -1.60
N ALA A 51 -8.56 7.73 -2.46
CA ALA A 51 -9.50 6.61 -2.50
C ALA A 51 -8.84 5.30 -2.96
N THR A 52 -7.94 5.36 -3.93
CA THR A 52 -7.14 4.20 -4.37
C THR A 52 -6.27 3.69 -3.23
N THR A 53 -5.58 4.59 -2.53
CA THR A 53 -4.72 4.22 -1.39
C THR A 53 -5.52 3.68 -0.21
N ALA A 54 -6.67 4.26 0.10
CA ALA A 54 -7.58 3.73 1.10
C ALA A 54 -8.05 2.31 0.75
N ARG A 55 -8.44 2.05 -0.51
CA ARG A 55 -8.83 0.70 -0.97
C ARG A 55 -7.69 -0.29 -0.89
N PHE A 56 -6.48 0.13 -1.28
CA PHE A 56 -5.27 -0.69 -1.21
C PHE A 56 -5.01 -1.15 0.21
N PHE A 57 -4.92 -0.21 1.16
CA PHE A 57 -4.71 -0.55 2.57
C PHE A 57 -5.89 -1.28 3.19
N GLN A 58 -7.14 -1.02 2.79
CA GLN A 58 -8.28 -1.83 3.24
C GLN A 58 -8.17 -3.28 2.75
N HIS A 59 -7.86 -3.51 1.47
CA HIS A 59 -7.70 -4.86 0.92
C HIS A 59 -6.48 -5.60 1.48
N LEU A 60 -5.42 -4.85 1.78
CA LEU A 60 -4.14 -5.39 2.19
C LEU A 60 -3.92 -5.39 3.71
N ALA A 61 -4.71 -4.67 4.53
CA ALA A 61 -4.43 -4.49 5.95
C ALA A 61 -5.60 -4.68 6.94
N MET A 62 -6.86 -4.86 6.52
CA MET A 62 -8.05 -4.84 7.42
C MET A 62 -7.88 -5.51 8.82
N PRO A 63 -8.44 -4.91 9.90
CA PRO A 63 -9.67 -4.12 9.87
C PRO A 63 -9.55 -2.61 10.09
N ILE A 64 -10.48 -1.88 9.46
CA ILE A 64 -10.89 -0.52 9.77
C ILE A 64 -11.39 -0.52 11.23
N SER A 65 -10.56 -0.09 12.18
CA SER A 65 -11.05 0.38 13.46
C SER A 65 -11.11 1.90 13.41
N THR A 66 -12.18 2.40 12.81
CA THR A 66 -12.71 3.73 13.14
C THR A 66 -13.09 3.72 14.62
N LYS A 67 -12.35 4.46 15.43
CA LYS A 67 -12.91 5.16 16.59
C LYS A 67 -12.91 6.64 16.27
#